data_AF-A0A954M5G6-F1
#
_entry.id   AF-A0A954M5G6-F1
#
_cell.length_a   1.000
_cell.length_b   1.000
_cell.length_c   1.000
_cell.angle_alpha   90.00
_cell.angle_beta   90.00
_cell.angle_gamma   90.00
#
_symmetry.space_group_name_H-M   'P 1'
#
loop_
_entity.id
_entity.type
_entity.pdbx_description
1 polymer ?
#
loop_
_entity_poly.entity_id
_entity_poly.type
_entity_poly.pdbx_seq_one_letter_code
_entity_poly.pdbx_strand_id
1 'polypeptide(L)'
;VDEQGNRWRIPKGDVAYDQPGPLGPERVCREVCTERDLLNVHGTFYELPAENAGGFPLLRPIASHNFRIKDFATYRGLLCLSGVVRNPAADNDRIIRSTDGKCALWLGSVDDLWHFGKPRGVGGPWSETAVEANVPSDPYLMTGYDQKSLALSHASDDSVTFSIQLDFTGTGTWTRWKELTVAADETQSYEFPRELSAYWVRLVSHQRTTATAVFTYK
;
A
#
# COMPACT_ATOMS: atom_id res chain seq x y z
N VAL A 1 -7.72 1.00 9.39
CA VAL A 1 -8.23 1.99 10.37
C VAL A 1 -7.16 2.06 11.44
N ASP A 2 -6.67 3.26 11.74
CA ASP A 2 -5.66 3.44 12.80
C ASP A 2 -6.30 3.43 14.20
N GLU A 3 -5.49 3.59 15.24
CA GLU A 3 -5.96 3.60 16.64
C GLU A 3 -6.88 4.78 16.97
N GLN A 4 -6.81 5.85 16.16
CA GLN A 4 -7.61 7.07 16.29
C GLN A 4 -8.93 6.98 15.51
N GLY A 5 -9.18 5.87 14.81
CA GLY A 5 -10.38 5.63 14.03
C GLY A 5 -10.34 6.19 12.61
N ASN A 6 -9.22 6.76 12.17
CA ASN A 6 -9.08 7.27 10.81
C ASN A 6 -8.95 6.11 9.82
N ARG A 7 -9.55 6.28 8.65
CA ARG A 7 -9.51 5.30 7.57
C ARG A 7 -8.47 5.70 6.53
N TRP A 8 -7.58 4.77 6.23
CA TRP A 8 -6.51 4.94 5.26
C TRP A 8 -6.60 3.83 4.22
N ARG A 9 -6.32 4.17 2.96
CA ARG A 9 -6.29 3.23 1.85
C ARG A 9 -4.86 3.08 1.36
N ILE A 10 -4.43 1.85 1.12
CA ILE A 10 -3.10 1.52 0.62
C ILE A 10 -3.22 0.62 -0.63
N PRO A 11 -2.24 0.63 -1.54
CA PRO A 11 -2.27 -0.20 -2.74
C PRO A 11 -2.32 -1.68 -2.42
N LYS A 12 -3.07 -2.45 -3.21
CA LYS A 12 -3.03 -3.91 -3.18
C LYS A 12 -1.95 -4.41 -4.14
N GLY A 13 -1.23 -5.45 -3.72
CA GLY A 13 -0.42 -6.27 -4.61
C GLY A 13 -1.24 -7.38 -5.26
N ASP A 14 -0.65 -8.56 -5.37
CA ASP A 14 -1.25 -9.72 -6.04
C ASP A 14 -2.58 -10.17 -5.41
N VAL A 15 -3.53 -10.61 -6.23
CA VAL A 15 -4.85 -11.12 -5.80
C VAL A 15 -4.74 -12.40 -4.98
N ALA A 16 -3.63 -13.13 -5.07
CA ALA A 16 -3.36 -14.26 -4.19
C ALA A 16 -3.44 -13.88 -2.71
N TYR A 17 -3.16 -12.62 -2.34
CA TYR A 17 -3.24 -12.13 -0.97
C TYR A 17 -4.65 -11.78 -0.50
N ASP A 18 -5.68 -11.82 -1.36
CA ASP A 18 -7.07 -11.61 -0.95
C ASP A 18 -7.58 -12.73 -0.02
N GLN A 19 -6.91 -13.89 -0.01
CA GLN A 19 -7.20 -15.01 0.88
C GLN A 19 -6.00 -15.34 1.78
N PRO A 20 -6.25 -15.78 3.03
CA PRO A 20 -5.17 -16.21 3.92
C PRO A 20 -4.45 -17.43 3.35
N GLY A 21 -3.19 -17.58 3.74
CA GLY A 21 -2.39 -18.74 3.42
C GLY A 21 -2.91 -20.04 4.04
N PRO A 22 -2.31 -21.19 3.68
CA PRO A 22 -2.77 -22.52 4.09
C PRO A 22 -2.71 -22.77 5.61
N LEU A 23 -2.00 -21.93 6.36
CA LEU A 23 -1.87 -22.00 7.82
C LEU A 23 -2.77 -20.96 8.54
N GLY A 24 -3.74 -20.38 7.83
CA GLY A 24 -4.58 -19.28 8.33
C GLY A 24 -3.90 -17.90 8.23
N PRO A 25 -4.45 -16.87 8.90
CA PRO A 25 -4.02 -15.48 8.77
C PRO A 25 -2.54 -15.25 9.07
N GLU A 26 -1.89 -14.39 8.29
CA GLU A 26 -0.50 -13.98 8.44
C GLU A 26 -0.32 -12.90 9.52
N ARG A 27 0.91 -12.76 10.02
CA ARG A 27 1.31 -11.59 10.80
C ARG A 27 1.21 -10.35 9.92
N VAL A 28 0.39 -9.39 10.36
CA VAL A 28 0.21 -8.12 9.64
C VAL A 28 1.15 -7.04 10.17
N CYS A 29 1.38 -6.94 11.49
CA CYS A 29 2.22 -5.90 12.09
C CYS A 29 3.06 -6.44 13.24
N ARG A 30 4.32 -5.99 13.38
CA ARG A 30 5.18 -6.22 14.55
C ARG A 30 6.32 -5.20 14.62
N GLU A 31 6.65 -4.77 15.85
CA GLU A 31 7.89 -4.06 16.16
C GLU A 31 9.10 -4.93 15.87
N VAL A 32 9.98 -4.46 14.98
CA VAL A 32 11.23 -5.17 14.63
C VAL A 32 12.46 -4.49 15.20
N CYS A 33 12.41 -3.17 15.32
CA CYS A 33 13.39 -2.33 16.00
C CYS A 33 12.61 -1.36 16.89
N THR A 34 13.22 -0.89 17.98
CA THR A 34 12.62 0.11 18.86
C THR A 34 12.04 1.28 18.05
N GLU A 35 10.75 1.57 18.25
CA GLU A 35 9.99 2.63 17.56
C GLU A 35 9.79 2.43 16.04
N ARG A 36 10.07 1.23 15.52
CA ARG A 36 9.87 0.88 14.11
C ARG A 36 9.13 -0.44 13.96
N ASP A 37 7.87 -0.32 13.56
CA ASP A 37 7.04 -1.46 13.18
C ASP A 37 7.21 -1.76 11.69
N LEU A 38 7.18 -3.05 11.36
CA LEU A 38 6.90 -3.49 10.00
C LEU A 38 5.43 -3.87 9.88
N LEU A 39 4.78 -3.30 8.88
CA LEU A 39 3.44 -3.67 8.44
C LEU A 39 3.58 -4.46 7.13
N ASN A 40 3.05 -5.68 7.06
CA ASN A 40 2.99 -6.50 5.85
C ASN A 40 1.53 -6.65 5.41
N VAL A 41 1.16 -6.03 4.28
CA VAL A 41 -0.20 -6.09 3.73
C VAL A 41 -0.12 -6.30 2.23
N HIS A 42 -0.89 -7.27 1.73
CA HIS A 42 -1.06 -7.54 0.30
C HIS A 42 0.25 -7.71 -0.49
N GLY A 43 1.29 -8.27 0.16
CA GLY A 43 2.59 -8.48 -0.46
C GLY A 43 3.46 -7.23 -0.53
N THR A 44 3.28 -6.28 0.37
CA THR A 44 4.18 -5.13 0.53
C THR A 44 4.50 -4.95 2.01
N PHE A 45 5.80 -4.84 2.31
CA PHE A 45 6.25 -4.34 3.60
C PHE A 45 6.22 -2.83 3.60
N TYR A 46 5.75 -2.27 4.71
CA TYR A 46 5.75 -0.87 5.02
C TYR A 46 6.49 -0.65 6.34
N GLU A 47 7.23 0.45 6.42
CA GLU A 47 7.66 1.03 7.68
C GLU A 47 6.44 1.76 8.26
N LEU A 48 6.00 1.30 9.44
CA LEU A 48 4.98 1.95 10.24
C LEU A 48 5.68 2.61 11.44
N PRO A 49 5.77 3.95 11.46
CA PRO A 49 6.30 4.66 12.61
C PRO A 49 5.45 4.39 13.85
N ALA A 50 6.09 4.36 15.02
CA ALA A 50 5.36 4.37 16.28
C ALA A 50 4.49 5.63 16.42
N GLU A 51 3.45 5.57 17.25
CA GLU A 51 2.50 6.68 17.43
C GLU A 51 3.18 7.96 17.94
N ASN A 52 4.19 7.85 18.81
CA ASN A 52 4.99 8.99 19.26
C ASN A 52 5.91 9.58 18.17
N ALA A 53 6.08 8.89 17.04
CA ALA A 53 6.86 9.29 15.88
C ALA A 53 5.99 9.63 14.66
N GLY A 54 4.69 9.88 14.87
CA GLY A 54 3.74 10.34 13.85
C GLY A 54 2.83 9.26 13.28
N GLY A 55 3.03 7.99 13.65
CA GLY A 55 2.08 6.90 13.40
C GLY A 55 1.75 6.64 11.92
N PHE A 56 0.53 6.12 11.70
CA PHE A 56 0.02 5.72 10.39
C PHE A 56 0.06 6.81 9.29
N PRO A 57 -0.20 8.11 9.57
CA PRO A 57 -0.08 9.17 8.56
C PRO A 57 1.29 9.24 7.85
N LEU A 58 2.34 8.72 8.50
CA LEU A 58 3.70 8.68 7.97
C LEU A 58 4.15 7.29 7.49
N LEU A 59 3.20 6.39 7.19
CA LEU A 59 3.45 5.08 6.60
C LEU A 59 4.26 5.19 5.30
N ARG A 60 5.27 4.33 5.13
CA ARG A 60 6.11 4.30 3.92
C ARG A 60 6.27 2.89 3.39
N PRO A 61 6.08 2.64 2.08
CA PRO A 61 6.37 1.33 1.54
C PRO A 61 7.90 1.11 1.48
N ILE A 62 8.33 -0.10 1.84
CA ILE A 62 9.73 -0.53 1.79
C ILE A 62 9.96 -1.32 0.50
N ALA A 63 9.18 -2.38 0.30
CA ALA A 63 9.31 -3.26 -0.85
C ALA A 63 8.05 -4.10 -1.06
N SER A 64 7.73 -4.34 -2.34
CA SER A 64 6.69 -5.29 -2.72
C SER A 64 7.31 -6.65 -3.06
N HIS A 65 6.71 -7.72 -2.58
CA HIS A 65 7.17 -9.09 -2.73
C HIS A 65 6.04 -10.05 -3.11
N ASN A 66 6.42 -11.23 -3.58
CA ASN A 66 5.52 -12.35 -3.91
C ASN A 66 5.59 -13.49 -2.87
N PHE A 67 6.19 -13.24 -1.71
CA PHE A 67 6.28 -14.22 -0.63
C PHE A 67 5.02 -14.28 0.24
N ARG A 68 4.58 -15.50 0.56
CA ARG A 68 3.55 -15.75 1.58
C ARG A 68 4.17 -15.84 2.97
N ILE A 69 4.66 -14.71 3.47
CA ILE A 69 5.29 -14.62 4.79
C ILE A 69 4.26 -14.92 5.88
N LYS A 70 4.49 -15.95 6.68
CA LYS A 70 3.54 -16.38 7.72
C LYS A 70 3.64 -15.52 8.98
N ASP A 71 4.86 -15.34 9.47
CA ASP A 71 5.21 -14.50 10.61
C ASP A 71 6.64 -13.97 10.39
N PHE A 72 6.94 -12.83 10.99
CA PHE A 72 8.27 -12.22 10.98
C PHE A 72 8.59 -11.68 12.36
N ALA A 73 9.83 -11.78 12.82
CA ALA A 73 10.27 -11.28 14.12
C ALA A 73 11.73 -10.84 14.04
N THR A 74 12.25 -10.24 15.11
CA THR A 74 13.69 -10.04 15.25
C THR A 74 14.30 -10.96 16.29
N TYR A 75 15.50 -11.43 16.00
CA TYR A 75 16.29 -12.27 16.91
C TYR A 75 17.77 -11.90 16.77
N ARG A 76 18.38 -11.43 17.87
CA ARG A 76 19.80 -11.03 17.93
C ARG A 76 20.20 -10.06 16.81
N GLY A 77 19.34 -9.10 16.51
CA GLY A 77 19.57 -8.09 15.47
C GLY A 77 19.28 -8.53 14.03
N LEU A 78 18.83 -9.78 13.83
CA LEU A 78 18.40 -10.28 12.52
C LEU A 78 16.89 -10.21 12.38
N LEU A 79 16.40 -9.81 11.22
CA LEU A 79 15.03 -10.04 10.77
C LEU A 79 14.89 -11.52 10.38
N CYS A 80 13.95 -12.21 11.01
CA CYS A 80 13.61 -13.60 10.74
C CYS A 80 12.23 -13.66 10.07
N LEU A 81 12.13 -14.31 8.90
CA LEU A 81 10.88 -14.52 8.17
C LEU A 81 10.54 -16.01 8.11
N SER A 82 9.28 -16.35 8.36
CA SER A 82 8.73 -17.69 8.16
C SER A 82 7.76 -17.72 6.96
N GLY A 83 7.36 -18.91 6.53
CA GLY A 83 6.58 -19.09 5.30
C GLY A 83 7.44 -19.14 4.03
N VAL A 84 8.76 -19.31 4.20
CA VAL A 84 9.71 -19.44 3.11
C VAL A 84 9.65 -20.82 2.49
N VAL A 85 9.89 -20.89 1.17
CA VAL A 85 9.96 -22.17 0.46
C VAL A 85 11.12 -22.97 1.04
N ARG A 86 10.83 -24.20 1.46
CA ARG A 86 11.87 -25.09 1.97
C ARG A 86 12.92 -25.31 0.90
N ASN A 87 12.61 -25.83 -0.29
CA ASN A 87 13.64 -26.08 -1.31
C ASN A 87 13.50 -25.08 -2.46
N PRO A 88 14.12 -23.88 -2.38
CA PRO A 88 14.10 -22.92 -3.47
C PRO A 88 14.86 -23.48 -4.68
N ALA A 89 14.53 -22.97 -5.87
CA ALA A 89 15.20 -23.35 -7.11
C ALA A 89 16.67 -22.89 -7.19
N ALA A 90 17.03 -21.86 -6.42
CA ALA A 90 18.38 -21.34 -6.29
C ALA A 90 18.78 -21.37 -4.81
N ASP A 91 20.04 -21.71 -4.53
CA ASP A 91 20.58 -21.61 -3.18
C ASP A 91 20.54 -20.18 -2.67
N ASN A 92 20.18 -20.03 -1.40
CA ASN A 92 20.09 -18.75 -0.72
C ASN A 92 20.68 -18.94 0.69
N ASP A 93 21.82 -18.29 0.93
CA ASP A 93 22.58 -18.33 2.19
C ASP A 93 21.81 -17.76 3.39
N ARG A 94 20.73 -17.02 3.13
CA ARG A 94 19.81 -16.49 4.15
C ARG A 94 18.80 -17.52 4.63
N ILE A 95 18.65 -18.67 3.98
CA ILE A 95 17.67 -19.69 4.38
C ILE A 95 18.33 -20.71 5.32
N ILE A 96 17.93 -20.66 6.59
CA ILE A 96 18.35 -21.63 7.61
C ILE A 96 17.26 -22.68 7.78
N ARG A 97 17.68 -23.95 7.89
CA ARG A 97 16.80 -25.11 7.96
C ARG A 97 16.95 -25.84 9.29
N SER A 98 15.86 -26.41 9.77
CA SER A 98 15.93 -27.38 10.86
C SER A 98 16.61 -28.67 10.41
N THR A 99 17.23 -29.38 11.35
CA THR A 99 17.91 -30.67 11.09
C THR A 99 16.97 -31.73 10.50
N ASP A 100 15.68 -31.69 10.86
CA ASP A 100 14.67 -32.60 10.30
C ASP A 100 14.11 -32.16 8.95
N GLY A 101 14.56 -31.01 8.42
CA GLY A 101 14.13 -30.45 7.13
C GLY A 101 12.67 -29.97 7.10
N LYS A 102 11.93 -29.96 8.21
CA LYS A 102 10.52 -29.59 8.24
C LYS A 102 10.28 -28.09 8.32
N CYS A 103 11.25 -27.34 8.84
CA CYS A 103 11.21 -25.90 9.02
C CYS A 103 12.32 -25.21 8.21
N ALA A 104 12.00 -24.04 7.68
CA ALA A 104 12.96 -23.13 7.10
C ALA A 104 12.58 -21.69 7.51
N LEU A 105 13.59 -20.88 7.77
CA LEU A 105 13.48 -19.45 8.04
C LEU A 105 14.41 -18.70 7.12
N TRP A 106 14.01 -17.52 6.66
CA TRP A 106 14.93 -16.57 6.07
C TRP A 106 15.45 -15.63 7.16
N LEU A 107 16.75 -15.37 7.18
CA LEU A 107 17.41 -14.45 8.11
C LEU A 107 18.23 -13.41 7.36
N GLY A 108 18.04 -12.15 7.72
CA GLY A 108 18.80 -11.03 7.16
C GLY A 108 18.73 -9.80 8.05
N SER A 109 19.17 -8.65 7.54
CA SER A 109 18.89 -7.36 8.18
C SER A 109 17.51 -6.84 7.77
N VAL A 110 17.04 -5.78 8.40
CA VAL A 110 15.81 -5.09 7.94
C VAL A 110 16.05 -4.40 6.59
N ASP A 111 17.24 -3.86 6.37
CA ASP A 111 17.62 -3.17 5.13
C ASP A 111 17.66 -4.13 3.92
N ASP A 112 17.84 -5.43 4.17
CA ASP A 112 17.76 -6.44 3.12
C ASP A 112 16.41 -6.47 2.40
N LEU A 113 15.33 -5.97 3.03
CA LEU A 113 14.02 -5.86 2.42
C LEU A 113 14.02 -4.98 1.16
N TRP A 114 14.91 -3.99 1.05
CA TRP A 114 15.03 -3.16 -0.16
C TRP A 114 15.43 -3.96 -1.41
N HIS A 115 15.98 -5.16 -1.24
CA HIS A 115 16.32 -6.06 -2.34
C HIS A 115 15.13 -6.92 -2.80
N PHE A 116 13.97 -6.86 -2.15
CA PHE A 116 12.80 -7.67 -2.54
C PHE A 116 12.10 -7.11 -3.78
N GLY A 117 12.34 -5.85 -4.10
CA GLY A 117 11.77 -5.16 -5.26
C GLY A 117 11.18 -3.81 -4.88
N LYS A 118 11.04 -2.95 -5.88
CA LYS A 118 10.43 -1.64 -5.68
C LYS A 118 8.96 -1.77 -5.28
N PRO A 119 8.44 -0.88 -4.43
CA PRO A 119 7.02 -0.78 -4.15
C PRO A 119 6.19 -0.64 -5.42
N ARG A 120 5.13 -1.45 -5.53
CA ARG A 120 4.15 -1.42 -6.60
C ARG A 120 2.80 -1.85 -6.08
N GLY A 121 1.73 -1.48 -6.77
CA GLY A 121 0.40 -1.90 -6.40
C GLY A 121 -0.70 -1.19 -7.16
N VAL A 122 -1.92 -1.67 -6.98
CA VAL A 122 -3.13 -1.16 -7.64
C VAL A 122 -4.23 -1.01 -6.61
N GLY A 123 -5.05 0.00 -6.75
CA GLY A 123 -6.19 0.23 -5.87
C GLY A 123 -6.59 1.68 -5.88
N GLY A 124 -7.42 2.10 -4.94
CA GLY A 124 -7.78 3.50 -4.84
C GLY A 124 -8.90 3.73 -3.85
N PRO A 125 -9.34 4.98 -3.72
CA PRO A 125 -10.37 5.34 -2.76
C PRO A 125 -11.76 4.81 -3.10
N TRP A 126 -12.06 4.60 -4.39
CA TRP A 126 -13.38 4.26 -4.88
C TRP A 126 -13.35 3.12 -5.89
N SER A 127 -14.28 2.17 -5.74
CA SER A 127 -14.58 1.11 -6.68
C SER A 127 -16.09 0.94 -6.69
N GLU A 128 -16.75 1.37 -7.77
CA GLU A 128 -18.22 1.40 -7.89
C GLU A 128 -18.90 1.99 -6.64
N THR A 129 -18.30 3.06 -6.11
CA THR A 129 -18.65 3.61 -4.80
C THR A 129 -19.62 4.76 -4.98
N ALA A 130 -20.72 4.78 -4.21
CA ALA A 130 -21.58 5.94 -4.12
C ALA A 130 -20.82 7.10 -3.44
N VAL A 131 -20.68 8.22 -4.14
CA VAL A 131 -19.97 9.41 -3.67
C VAL A 131 -20.94 10.58 -3.57
N GLU A 132 -20.78 11.40 -2.53
CA GLU A 132 -21.53 12.65 -2.37
C GLU A 132 -20.76 13.82 -2.97
N ALA A 133 -21.50 14.84 -3.40
CA ALA A 133 -20.92 16.08 -3.91
C ALA A 133 -20.06 16.76 -2.84
N ASN A 134 -18.86 17.19 -3.22
CA ASN A 134 -17.92 17.96 -2.42
C ASN A 134 -17.43 17.27 -1.13
N VAL A 135 -17.65 15.96 -1.00
CA VAL A 135 -17.11 15.15 0.11
C VAL A 135 -15.83 14.46 -0.35
N PRO A 136 -14.69 14.66 0.33
CA PRO A 136 -13.45 13.97 -0.01
C PRO A 136 -13.51 12.47 0.27
N SER A 137 -12.83 11.70 -0.56
CA SER A 137 -12.57 10.29 -0.29
C SER A 137 -11.67 10.09 0.93
N ASP A 138 -11.61 8.84 1.39
CA ASP A 138 -10.51 8.38 2.25
C ASP A 138 -9.16 8.71 1.57
N PRO A 139 -8.11 9.08 2.33
CA PRO A 139 -6.75 9.20 1.82
C PRO A 139 -6.23 7.89 1.24
N TYR A 140 -5.54 7.97 0.11
CA TYR A 140 -4.84 6.86 -0.54
C TYR A 140 -3.34 7.14 -0.59
N LEU A 141 -2.53 6.17 -0.16
CA LEU A 141 -1.08 6.33 -0.04
C LEU A 141 -0.45 6.60 -1.41
N MET A 142 0.37 7.64 -1.53
CA MET A 142 0.99 8.05 -2.80
C MET A 142 2.53 8.08 -2.75
N THR A 143 3.12 8.20 -1.55
CA THR A 143 4.57 8.24 -1.37
C THR A 143 5.24 6.88 -1.58
N GLY A 144 6.51 6.90 -1.96
CA GLY A 144 7.35 5.71 -2.10
C GLY A 144 7.13 4.86 -3.36
N TYR A 145 6.38 5.38 -4.35
CA TYR A 145 6.16 4.75 -5.65
C TYR A 145 6.77 5.60 -6.78
N ASP A 146 7.35 4.99 -7.80
CA ASP A 146 8.05 5.71 -8.87
C ASP A 146 7.08 6.25 -9.92
N GLN A 147 6.33 5.37 -10.58
CA GLN A 147 5.38 5.74 -11.62
C GLN A 147 3.96 5.61 -11.09
N LYS A 148 3.16 6.64 -11.32
CA LYS A 148 1.79 6.73 -10.80
C LYS A 148 0.85 7.14 -11.91
N SER A 149 -0.25 6.40 -12.05
CA SER A 149 -1.37 6.80 -12.90
C SER A 149 -2.69 6.63 -12.16
N LEU A 150 -3.71 7.37 -12.61
CA LEU A 150 -5.10 7.29 -12.16
C LEU A 150 -5.99 7.00 -13.37
N ALA A 151 -6.90 6.05 -13.24
CA ALA A 151 -8.04 5.85 -14.12
C ALA A 151 -9.33 6.19 -13.35
N LEU A 152 -10.19 7.01 -13.94
CA LEU A 152 -11.35 7.61 -13.29
C LEU A 152 -12.58 7.53 -14.18
N SER A 153 -13.68 7.01 -13.63
CA SER A 153 -14.98 6.88 -14.32
C SER A 153 -16.15 7.05 -13.35
N HIS A 154 -17.35 7.24 -13.92
CA HIS A 154 -18.59 7.43 -13.16
C HIS A 154 -19.82 6.89 -13.90
N ALA A 155 -20.94 6.82 -13.19
CA ALA A 155 -22.25 6.37 -13.70
C ALA A 155 -23.27 7.50 -13.93
N SER A 156 -22.87 8.77 -13.85
CA SER A 156 -23.72 9.93 -14.20
C SER A 156 -23.91 10.07 -15.72
N ASP A 157 -25.11 10.50 -16.14
CA ASP A 157 -25.46 10.83 -17.54
C ASP A 157 -24.83 12.16 -18.01
N ASP A 158 -24.50 13.04 -17.06
CA ASP A 158 -23.76 14.28 -17.31
C ASP A 158 -22.28 14.12 -16.95
N SER A 159 -21.43 14.99 -17.52
CA SER A 159 -20.00 15.03 -17.21
C SER A 159 -19.73 15.34 -15.73
N VAL A 160 -18.81 14.60 -15.11
CA VAL A 160 -18.38 14.82 -13.72
C VAL A 160 -16.97 15.39 -13.65
N THR A 161 -16.81 16.57 -13.05
CA THR A 161 -15.51 17.09 -12.61
C THR A 161 -15.11 16.54 -11.25
N PHE A 162 -13.88 16.03 -11.17
CA PHE A 162 -13.24 15.56 -9.95
C PHE A 162 -12.02 16.41 -9.62
N SER A 163 -11.90 16.79 -8.35
CA SER A 163 -10.74 17.47 -7.80
C SER A 163 -9.77 16.44 -7.21
N ILE A 164 -8.55 16.42 -7.70
CA ILE A 164 -7.44 15.68 -7.13
C ILE A 164 -6.77 16.56 -6.08
N GLN A 165 -6.75 16.09 -4.83
CA GLN A 165 -6.12 16.80 -3.72
C GLN A 165 -4.96 15.98 -3.18
N LEU A 166 -3.87 16.67 -2.87
CA LEU A 166 -2.63 16.08 -2.37
C LEU A 166 -2.30 16.63 -0.98
N ASP A 167 -1.87 15.74 -0.10
CA ASP A 167 -1.19 16.08 1.14
C ASP A 167 0.30 15.78 0.95
N PHE A 168 1.10 16.83 0.89
CA PHE A 168 2.54 16.73 0.63
C PHE A 168 3.35 16.25 1.83
N THR A 169 2.83 16.46 3.04
CA THR A 169 3.60 16.30 4.30
C THR A 169 3.08 15.15 5.15
N GLY A 170 1.90 14.61 4.88
CA GLY A 170 1.25 13.60 5.71
C GLY A 170 0.59 14.19 6.96
N THR A 171 0.43 15.52 7.02
CA THR A 171 -0.10 16.23 8.20
C THR A 171 -1.58 16.57 8.07
N GLY A 172 -2.25 16.08 7.02
CA GLY A 172 -3.65 16.40 6.72
C GLY A 172 -3.86 17.78 6.09
N THR A 173 -2.79 18.42 5.57
CA THR A 173 -2.89 19.71 4.88
C THR A 173 -3.07 19.47 3.38
N TRP A 174 -4.29 19.63 2.90
CA TRP A 174 -4.67 19.26 1.53
C TRP A 174 -4.59 20.45 0.57
N THR A 175 -3.92 20.25 -0.56
CA THR A 175 -3.86 21.22 -1.66
C THR A 175 -4.51 20.62 -2.91
N ARG A 176 -5.34 21.41 -3.59
CA ARG A 176 -5.88 21.02 -4.90
C ARG A 176 -4.75 21.01 -5.93
N TRP A 177 -4.47 19.84 -6.49
CA TRP A 177 -3.45 19.62 -7.52
C TRP A 177 -4.01 19.85 -8.92
N LYS A 178 -5.13 19.21 -9.24
CA LYS A 178 -5.69 19.20 -10.59
C LYS A 178 -7.18 18.91 -10.56
N GLU A 179 -7.89 19.38 -11.58
CA GLU A 179 -9.25 18.96 -11.87
C GLU A 179 -9.28 18.15 -13.16
N LEU A 180 -10.08 17.09 -13.16
CA LEU A 180 -10.34 16.24 -14.32
C LEU A 180 -11.85 16.18 -14.54
N THR A 181 -12.31 16.60 -15.71
CA THR A 181 -13.70 16.41 -16.14
C THR A 181 -13.78 15.14 -16.96
N VAL A 182 -14.64 14.22 -16.54
CA VAL A 182 -14.92 12.96 -17.22
C VAL A 182 -16.31 13.08 -17.85
N ALA A 183 -16.46 12.74 -19.12
CA ALA A 183 -17.79 12.68 -19.74
C ALA A 183 -18.53 11.40 -19.34
N ALA A 184 -19.85 11.37 -19.52
CA ALA A 184 -20.63 10.16 -19.33
C ALA A 184 -20.10 9.01 -20.19
N ASP A 185 -20.14 7.80 -19.64
CA ASP A 185 -19.65 6.55 -20.25
C ASP A 185 -18.15 6.55 -20.64
N GLU A 186 -17.37 7.52 -20.18
CA GLU A 186 -15.92 7.58 -20.40
C GLU A 186 -15.11 7.15 -19.17
N THR A 187 -13.86 6.75 -19.43
CA THR A 187 -12.82 6.63 -18.42
C THR A 187 -11.66 7.54 -18.79
N GLN A 188 -11.36 8.51 -17.92
CA GLN A 188 -10.21 9.38 -18.10
C GLN A 188 -9.00 8.82 -17.37
N SER A 189 -7.85 8.83 -18.05
CA SER A 189 -6.57 8.42 -17.50
C SER A 189 -5.65 9.62 -17.31
N TYR A 190 -4.93 9.66 -16.19
CA TYR A 190 -3.95 10.70 -15.89
C TYR A 190 -2.66 10.10 -15.34
N GLU A 191 -1.55 10.39 -16.00
CA GLU A 191 -0.21 10.07 -15.51
C GLU A 191 0.34 11.23 -14.69
N PHE A 192 0.81 10.93 -13.49
CA PHE A 192 1.45 11.92 -12.62
C PHE A 192 2.92 12.10 -13.02
N PRO A 193 3.48 13.32 -12.92
CA PRO A 193 4.91 13.54 -13.11
C PRO A 193 5.72 12.63 -12.17
N ARG A 194 6.82 12.07 -12.67
CA ARG A 194 7.66 11.14 -11.90
C ARG A 194 8.27 11.81 -10.66
N GLU A 195 8.52 13.10 -10.74
CA GLU A 195 9.10 13.94 -9.69
C GLU A 195 8.06 14.35 -8.64
N LEU A 196 6.77 14.10 -8.87
CA LEU A 196 5.72 14.45 -7.93
C LEU A 196 5.79 13.55 -6.70
N SER A 197 6.13 14.16 -5.58
CA SER A 197 6.13 13.53 -4.26
C SER A 197 5.04 14.15 -3.41
N ALA A 198 4.07 13.34 -3.00
CA ALA A 198 3.09 13.67 -1.97
C ALA A 198 2.89 12.42 -1.11
N TYR A 199 2.55 12.61 0.16
CA TYR A 199 2.27 11.50 1.08
C TYR A 199 0.97 10.80 0.72
N TRP A 200 -0.11 11.58 0.58
CA TRP A 200 -1.44 11.07 0.33
C TRP A 200 -2.12 11.80 -0.83
N VAL A 201 -3.00 11.08 -1.52
CA VAL A 201 -3.94 11.61 -2.50
C VAL A 201 -5.36 11.32 -2.06
N ARG A 202 -6.29 12.23 -2.33
CA ARG A 202 -7.73 11.98 -2.23
C ARG A 202 -8.46 12.64 -3.38
N LEU A 203 -9.68 12.20 -3.62
CA LEU A 203 -10.53 12.72 -4.69
C LEU A 203 -11.78 13.36 -4.10
N VAL A 204 -12.27 14.40 -4.76
CA VAL A 204 -13.56 15.04 -4.47
C VAL A 204 -14.35 15.10 -5.76
N SER A 205 -15.56 14.54 -5.77
CA SER A 205 -16.49 14.72 -6.89
C SER A 205 -17.26 16.01 -6.69
N HIS A 206 -17.42 16.84 -7.72
CA HIS A 206 -18.23 18.07 -7.59
C HIS A 206 -19.74 17.78 -7.49
N GLN A 207 -20.18 16.57 -7.87
CA GLN A 207 -21.56 16.12 -7.79
C GLN A 207 -21.70 14.68 -7.29
N ARG A 208 -22.89 14.33 -6.83
CA ARG A 208 -23.22 12.96 -6.40
C ARG A 208 -23.21 12.02 -7.61
N THR A 209 -22.56 10.87 -7.49
CA THR A 209 -22.58 9.81 -8.52
C THR A 209 -22.10 8.48 -7.93
N THR A 210 -22.10 7.42 -8.72
CA THR A 210 -21.29 6.22 -8.44
C THR A 210 -19.99 6.35 -9.21
N ALA A 211 -18.85 6.33 -8.53
CA ALA A 211 -17.54 6.57 -9.13
C ALA A 211 -16.56 5.41 -8.87
N THR A 212 -15.63 5.25 -9.80
CA THR A 212 -14.47 4.35 -9.68
C THR A 212 -13.21 5.16 -9.91
N ALA A 213 -12.26 5.04 -8.99
CA ALA A 213 -10.98 5.73 -9.04
C ALA A 213 -9.86 4.75 -8.69
N VAL A 214 -9.15 4.29 -9.71
CA VAL A 214 -8.10 3.27 -9.58
C VAL A 214 -6.76 3.88 -9.95
N PHE A 215 -5.87 3.89 -8.98
CA PHE A 215 -4.45 4.20 -9.13
C PHE A 215 -3.66 2.94 -9.44
N THR A 216 -2.69 3.07 -10.35
CA THR A 216 -1.70 2.04 -10.65
C THR A 216 -0.31 2.58 -10.37
N TYR A 217 0.45 1.86 -9.54
CA TYR A 217 1.82 2.18 -9.16
C TYR A 217 2.79 1.11 -9.66
N LYS A 218 3.86 1.55 -10.32
CA LYS A 218 4.86 0.70 -10.98
C LYS A 218 6.29 1.11 -10.61
#